data_AF-A0A4Q0IAR2-F1
#
_entry.id   AF-A0A4Q0IAR2-F1
#
_cell.length_a   1.000
_cell.length_b   1.000
_cell.length_c   1.000
_cell.angle_alpha   90.00
_cell.angle_beta   90.00
_cell.angle_gamma   90.00
#
_symmetry.space_group_name_H-M   'P 1'
#
loop_
_entity.id
_entity.type
_entity.pdbx_description
1 polymer ?
#
loop_
_entity_poly.entity_id
_entity_poly.type
_entity_poly.pdbx_seq_one_letter_code
_entity_poly.pdbx_strand_id
1 'polypeptide(L)'
;NTAKNSVPHTFNAPLREGKGSVYEGGVRVPMMVYWPGKTEAGMRINTPVTPPDFYPSICEMAGVENPETVQKLDGKSFVKLVTDGSRLAKEAVEKGKIRNQKEANAFV
;
A
#
# COMPACT_ATOMS: atom_id res chain seq x y z
N ASN A 1 19.61 -17.37 7.30
CA ASN A 1 19.52 -16.01 7.89
C ASN A 1 19.01 -16.09 9.30
N THR A 2 19.93 -16.13 10.24
CA THR A 2 19.69 -16.06 11.68
C THR A 2 20.30 -14.77 12.21
N ALA A 3 19.72 -14.19 13.25
CA ALA A 3 20.32 -13.10 14.01
C ALA A 3 21.69 -13.53 14.57
N LYS A 4 22.50 -12.56 15.01
CA LYS A 4 23.67 -12.86 15.84
C LYS A 4 23.18 -13.79 16.98
N ASN A 5 23.74 -15.01 17.04
CA ASN A 5 23.35 -16.14 17.91
C ASN A 5 22.41 -17.21 17.32
N SER A 6 22.30 -17.34 16.00
CA SER A 6 21.55 -18.46 15.36
C SER A 6 20.03 -18.48 15.62
N VAL A 7 19.48 -17.39 16.15
CA VAL A 7 18.03 -17.24 16.37
C VAL A 7 17.35 -16.73 15.09
N PRO A 8 16.24 -17.33 14.62
CA PRO A 8 15.51 -16.80 13.47
C PRO A 8 15.05 -15.34 13.68
N HIS A 9 15.05 -14.54 12.62
CA HIS A 9 14.48 -13.18 12.67
C HIS A 9 12.95 -13.25 12.69
N THR A 10 12.34 -13.01 13.85
CA THR A 10 10.88 -13.16 14.06
C THR A 10 10.16 -11.87 14.43
N PHE A 11 10.85 -10.73 14.50
CA PHE A 11 10.24 -9.44 14.87
C PHE A 11 9.14 -8.96 13.92
N ASN A 12 9.16 -9.44 12.67
CA ASN A 12 8.15 -9.11 11.66
C ASN A 12 7.14 -10.25 11.45
N ALA A 13 7.07 -11.24 12.35
CA ALA A 13 6.13 -12.35 12.23
C ALA A 13 4.70 -11.84 11.97
N PRO A 14 3.95 -12.43 11.03
CA PRO A 14 4.24 -13.69 10.33
C PRO A 14 5.17 -13.55 9.11
N LEU A 15 5.67 -12.35 8.81
CA LEU A 15 6.51 -12.09 7.64
C LEU A 15 7.94 -12.60 7.85
N ARG A 16 8.51 -13.15 6.77
CA ARG A 16 9.85 -13.73 6.77
C ARG A 16 10.92 -12.63 6.80
N GLU A 17 11.91 -12.80 7.69
CA GLU A 17 13.12 -11.96 7.80
C GLU A 17 12.84 -10.49 8.18
N GLY A 18 13.80 -9.59 7.89
CA GLY A 18 13.79 -8.20 8.34
C GLY A 18 14.70 -7.30 7.51
N LYS A 19 15.07 -6.15 8.09
CA LYS A 19 15.91 -5.13 7.43
C LYS A 19 17.11 -5.74 6.68
N GLY A 20 17.27 -5.33 5.42
CA GLY A 20 18.34 -5.81 4.53
C GLY A 20 17.98 -7.07 3.72
N SER A 21 16.80 -7.64 3.95
CA SER A 21 16.27 -8.76 3.17
C SER A 21 15.28 -8.30 2.11
N VAL A 22 15.19 -9.08 1.02
CA VAL A 22 14.18 -8.90 -0.04
C VAL A 22 12.85 -9.61 0.28
N TYR A 23 12.79 -10.39 1.37
CA TYR A 23 11.54 -11.01 1.82
C TYR A 23 10.59 -9.98 2.45
N GLU A 24 9.30 -10.34 2.57
CA GLU A 24 8.24 -9.45 3.06
C GLU A 24 8.57 -8.75 4.39
N GLY A 25 9.26 -9.40 5.34
CA GLY A 25 9.63 -8.74 6.60
C GLY A 25 10.69 -7.64 6.43
N GLY A 26 11.41 -7.62 5.30
CA GLY A 26 12.38 -6.59 4.95
C GLY A 26 11.82 -5.45 4.09
N VAL A 27 10.74 -5.69 3.33
CA VAL A 27 10.20 -4.73 2.34
C VAL A 27 8.77 -4.25 2.63
N ARG A 28 7.94 -5.04 3.32
CA ARG A 28 6.56 -4.68 3.65
C ARG A 28 6.54 -3.87 4.95
N VAL A 29 5.89 -2.71 4.91
CA VAL A 29 5.83 -1.76 6.03
C VAL A 29 4.38 -1.35 6.32
N PRO A 30 4.05 -0.98 7.57
CA PRO A 30 2.74 -0.41 7.88
C PRO A 30 2.57 0.95 7.19
N MET A 31 1.41 1.13 6.54
CA MET A 31 1.01 2.39 5.92
C MET A 31 -0.42 2.71 6.36
N MET A 32 -0.64 3.95 6.79
CA MET A 32 -1.96 4.48 7.12
C MET A 32 -2.12 5.86 6.51
N VAL A 33 -3.32 6.17 6.02
CA VAL A 33 -3.66 7.48 5.47
C VAL A 33 -4.90 7.98 6.20
N TYR A 34 -4.84 9.22 6.68
CA TYR A 34 -5.97 9.92 7.28
C TYR A 34 -6.16 11.23 6.53
N TRP A 35 -7.27 11.36 5.80
CA TRP A 35 -7.62 12.57 5.08
C TRP A 35 -9.09 12.91 5.33
N PRO A 36 -9.38 13.87 6.23
CA PRO A 36 -10.74 14.27 6.57
C PRO A 36 -11.58 14.61 5.34
N GLY A 37 -12.77 14.00 5.24
CA GLY A 37 -13.69 14.20 4.12
C GLY A 37 -13.26 13.54 2.80
N LYS A 38 -12.16 12.79 2.77
CA LYS A 38 -11.64 12.12 1.56
C LYS A 38 -11.44 10.62 1.75
N THR A 39 -10.98 10.17 2.91
CA THR A 39 -10.83 8.74 3.24
C THR A 39 -12.01 8.22 4.05
N GLU A 40 -12.51 7.02 3.75
CA GLU A 40 -13.51 6.32 4.59
C GLU A 40 -12.82 5.70 5.82
N ALA A 41 -13.42 5.88 7.00
CA ALA A 41 -12.93 5.29 8.24
C ALA A 41 -12.95 3.75 8.19
N GLY A 42 -11.85 3.12 8.62
CA GLY A 42 -11.72 1.66 8.67
C GLY A 42 -11.60 1.01 7.28
N MET A 43 -11.44 1.78 6.21
CA MET A 43 -11.11 1.23 4.90
C MET A 43 -9.75 0.53 4.95
N ARG A 44 -9.70 -0.67 4.39
CA ARG A 44 -8.47 -1.43 4.17
C ARG A 44 -8.23 -1.58 2.67
N ILE A 45 -6.97 -1.68 2.29
CA ILE A 45 -6.56 -1.76 0.89
C ILE A 45 -5.37 -2.72 0.81
N ASN A 46 -5.54 -3.81 0.06
CA ASN A 46 -4.49 -4.80 -0.18
C ASN A 46 -3.71 -4.55 -1.49
N THR A 47 -4.10 -3.56 -2.28
CA THR A 47 -3.33 -3.15 -3.46
C THR A 47 -1.95 -2.64 -3.02
N PRO A 48 -0.84 -3.21 -3.51
CA PRO A 48 0.50 -2.77 -3.13
C PRO A 48 0.74 -1.31 -3.47
N VAL A 49 1.38 -0.60 -2.54
CA VAL A 49 1.92 0.74 -2.72
C VAL A 49 3.40 0.67 -2.39
N THR A 50 4.21 1.39 -3.15
CA THR A 50 5.66 1.44 -3.04
C THR A 50 6.14 2.86 -2.71
N PRO A 51 7.33 3.05 -2.13
CA PRO A 51 7.81 4.38 -1.77
C PRO A 51 7.83 5.42 -2.91
N PRO A 52 8.16 5.09 -4.17
CA PRO A 52 8.08 6.04 -5.28
C PRO A 52 6.68 6.62 -5.53
N ASP A 53 5.62 5.91 -5.14
CA ASP A 53 4.23 6.34 -5.33
C ASP A 53 3.87 7.57 -4.47
N PHE A 54 4.62 7.83 -3.39
CA PHE A 54 4.36 8.96 -2.51
C PHE A 54 4.56 10.31 -3.19
N TYR A 55 5.60 10.44 -4.03
CA TYR A 55 5.87 11.70 -4.72
C TYR A 55 4.69 12.19 -5.58
N PRO A 56 4.21 11.44 -6.59
CA PRO A 56 3.08 11.87 -7.40
C PRO A 56 1.79 11.98 -6.58
N SER A 57 1.60 11.15 -5.54
CA SER A 57 0.43 11.25 -4.67
C SER A 57 0.40 12.56 -3.88
N ILE A 58 1.52 12.96 -3.28
CA ILE A 58 1.61 14.21 -2.53
C ILE A 58 1.43 15.41 -3.45
N CYS A 59 2.01 15.39 -4.67
CA CYS A 59 1.75 16.42 -5.67
C CYS A 59 0.25 16.55 -6.00
N GLU A 60 -0.43 15.43 -6.28
CA GLU A 60 -1.87 15.43 -6.55
C GLU A 60 -2.69 15.93 -5.34
N MET A 61 -2.34 15.52 -4.12
CA MET A 61 -2.98 16.00 -2.89
C MET A 61 -2.80 17.50 -2.68
N ALA A 62 -1.67 18.05 -3.12
CA ALA A 62 -1.37 19.49 -3.06
C ALA A 62 -1.96 20.29 -4.23
N GLY A 63 -2.64 19.64 -5.18
CA GLY A 63 -3.15 20.29 -6.39
C GLY A 63 -2.06 20.67 -7.40
N VAL A 64 -0.87 20.08 -7.32
CA VAL A 64 0.20 20.26 -8.29
C VAL A 64 -0.04 19.31 -9.47
N GLU A 65 -0.43 19.89 -10.59
CA GLU A 65 -0.62 19.17 -11.85
C GLU A 65 0.69 19.12 -12.65
N ASN A 66 1.00 17.97 -13.24
CA ASN A 66 2.14 17.75 -14.14
C ASN A 66 3.49 18.26 -13.59
N PRO A 67 3.99 17.73 -12.45
CA PRO A 67 5.26 18.16 -11.89
C PRO A 67 6.40 17.94 -12.89
N GLU A 68 7.14 19.00 -13.21
CA GLU A 68 8.35 18.89 -14.02
C GLU A 68 9.46 18.20 -13.22
N THR A 69 10.01 17.12 -13.78
CA THR A 69 11.10 16.37 -13.16
C THR A 69 12.19 16.10 -14.18
N VAL A 70 13.45 16.17 -13.74
CA VAL A 70 14.60 15.82 -14.58
C VAL A 70 14.59 14.32 -14.90
N GLN A 71 14.20 13.51 -13.92
CA GLN A 71 14.08 12.06 -14.00
C GLN A 71 12.67 11.63 -14.40
N LYS A 72 12.57 10.43 -14.99
CA LYS A 72 11.27 9.76 -15.17
C LYS A 72 10.72 9.30 -13.82
N LEU A 73 9.42 9.47 -13.62
CA LEU A 73 8.71 8.95 -12.46
C LEU A 73 8.28 7.50 -12.70
N ASP A 74 8.68 6.60 -11.80
CA ASP A 74 8.19 5.22 -11.76
C ASP A 74 6.91 5.08 -10.92
N GLY A 75 6.78 5.94 -9.91
CA GLY A 75 5.64 5.94 -8.99
C GLY A 75 4.34 6.35 -9.67
N LYS A 76 3.23 5.85 -9.12
CA LYS A 76 1.87 6.18 -9.54
C LYS A 76 1.10 6.73 -8.35
N SER A 77 0.29 7.75 -8.58
CA SER A 77 -0.52 8.31 -7.51
C SER A 77 -1.49 7.27 -6.96
N PHE A 78 -1.52 7.12 -5.63
CA PHE A 78 -2.49 6.30 -4.89
C PHE A 78 -3.67 7.12 -4.36
N VAL A 79 -3.84 8.40 -4.75
CA VAL A 79 -4.93 9.24 -4.25
C VAL A 79 -6.30 8.58 -4.48
N LYS A 80 -6.59 8.18 -5.73
CA LYS A 80 -7.84 7.45 -6.02
C LYS A 80 -7.97 6.12 -5.30
N LEU A 81 -6.84 5.47 -5.02
CA LEU A 81 -6.85 4.21 -4.28
C LEU A 81 -7.37 4.45 -2.85
N VAL A 82 -6.93 5.53 -2.18
CA VAL A 82 -7.33 5.83 -0.80
C VAL A 82 -8.66 6.57 -0.67
N THR A 83 -9.14 7.24 -1.74
CA THR A 83 -10.45 7.90 -1.74
C THR A 83 -11.57 7.01 -2.26
N ASP A 84 -11.31 6.22 -3.30
CA ASP A 84 -12.35 5.49 -4.05
C ASP A 84 -12.25 3.96 -3.82
N GLY A 85 -11.16 3.48 -3.23
CA GLY A 85 -10.87 2.06 -3.03
C GLY A 85 -10.17 1.40 -4.23
N SER A 86 -10.02 0.07 -4.17
CA SER A 86 -9.29 -0.67 -5.19
C SER A 86 -10.17 -0.93 -6.41
N ARG A 87 -9.69 -0.55 -7.61
CA ARG A 87 -10.34 -0.93 -8.88
C ARG A 87 -10.53 -2.43 -9.00
N LEU A 88 -9.55 -3.23 -8.55
CA LEU A 88 -9.63 -4.69 -8.61
C LEU A 88 -10.74 -5.26 -7.71
N ALA A 89 -10.91 -4.68 -6.53
CA ALA A 89 -12.00 -5.04 -5.64
C ALA A 89 -13.35 -4.63 -6.24
N LYS A 90 -13.45 -3.44 -6.84
CA LYS A 90 -14.66 -2.99 -7.54
C LYS A 90 -15.07 -3.97 -8.65
N GLU A 91 -14.12 -4.37 -9.48
CA GLU A 91 -14.36 -5.37 -10.53
C GLU A 91 -14.76 -6.74 -9.96
N ALA A 92 -14.21 -7.13 -8.81
CA ALA A 92 -14.59 -8.37 -8.13
C ALA A 92 -16.02 -8.30 -7.57
N VAL A 93 -16.44 -7.14 -7.08
CA VAL A 93 -17.84 -6.89 -6.65
C VAL A 93 -18.79 -6.98 -7.85
N GLU A 94 -18.46 -6.32 -8.96
CA GLU A 94 -19.26 -6.35 -10.19
C GLU A 94 -19.41 -7.77 -10.75
N LYS A 95 -18.38 -8.61 -10.58
CA LYS A 95 -18.39 -10.04 -10.95
C LYS A 95 -19.04 -10.96 -9.90
N GLY A 96 -19.58 -10.41 -8.81
CA GLY A 96 -20.21 -11.17 -7.72
C GLY A 96 -19.24 -12.06 -6.93
N LYS A 97 -17.92 -11.83 -7.01
CA LYS A 97 -16.90 -12.63 -6.31
C LYS A 97 -16.75 -12.24 -4.84
N ILE A 98 -17.02 -10.97 -4.54
CA ILE A 98 -17.03 -10.39 -3.19
C ILE A 98 -18.20 -9.41 -3.09
N ARG A 99 -18.64 -9.10 -1.88
CA ARG A 99 -19.77 -8.19 -1.60
C ARG A 99 -19.36 -6.73 -1.62
N ASN A 100 -18.15 -6.41 -1.18
CA ASN A 100 -17.64 -5.04 -1.12
C ASN A 100 -16.11 -5.00 -0.94
N GLN A 101 -15.53 -3.79 -0.99
CA GLN A 101 -14.10 -3.54 -0.73
C GLN A 101 -13.63 -4.15 0.60
N LYS A 102 -14.42 -4.08 1.68
CA LYS A 102 -14.02 -4.61 3.00
C LYS A 102 -13.76 -6.12 2.97
N GLU A 103 -14.46 -6.86 2.12
CA GLU A 103 -14.26 -8.30 1.93
C GLU A 103 -13.00 -8.64 1.12
N ALA A 104 -12.57 -7.79 0.18
CA ALA A 104 -11.26 -7.93 -0.47
C ALA A 104 -10.09 -7.86 0.53
N ASN A 105 -10.36 -7.42 1.75
CA ASN A 105 -9.40 -7.21 2.82
C ASN A 105 -9.48 -8.24 3.95
N ALA A 106 -10.26 -9.32 3.81
CA ALA A 106 -10.50 -10.28 4.88
C ALA A 106 -9.31 -11.22 5.20
N PHE A 107 -8.20 -11.17 4.44
CA PHE A 107 -7.14 -12.19 4.47
C PHE A 107 -5.70 -11.65 4.60
N VAL A 108 -5.48 -10.58 5.36
CA VAL A 108 -4.15 -10.25 5.89
C VAL A 108 -4.25 -9.97 7.38
#